data_AF-A0AA35X872-F1
#
_entry.id   AF-A0AA35X872-F1
#
_cell.length_a   1.000
_cell.length_b   1.000
_cell.length_c   1.000
_cell.angle_alpha   90.00
_cell.angle_beta   90.00
_cell.angle_gamma   90.00
#
_symmetry.space_group_name_H-M   'P 1'
#
loop_
_entity.id
_entity.type
_entity.pdbx_description
1 polymer ?
#
loop_
_entity_poly.entity_id
_entity_poly.type
_entity_poly.pdbx_seq_one_letter_code
_entity_poly.pdbx_strand_id
1 'polypeptide(L)'
;MHSREKDRVLRQFSDGDLDVLVTTAVVEVGIDVPNATIMLIEGAERFGLAQLHQFRGRVGRGEHRSYCFLLSSDTQSVAAKERLSALEHTNDGFELAEIDLQLRGPGDFFGTRQSGLPSLRMAQFSDRALLESARELATRIASEDPKLEAPEHSALAAQVARFVERAAAVAD
;
A
#
# COMPACT_ATOMS: atom_id res chain seq x y z
N MET A 1 -15.66 11.16 21.46
CA MET A 1 -15.49 10.54 22.79
C MET A 1 -14.28 11.13 23.46
N HIS A 2 -14.37 11.40 24.76
CA HIS A 2 -13.19 11.72 25.56
C HIS A 2 -12.30 10.47 25.68
N SER A 3 -10.97 10.63 25.68
CA SER A 3 -10.01 9.51 25.65
C SER A 3 -10.26 8.47 26.75
N ARG A 4 -10.63 8.89 27.97
CA ARG A 4 -10.93 7.96 29.08
C ARG A 4 -12.13 7.06 28.84
N GLU A 5 -13.15 7.56 28.15
CA GLU A 5 -14.35 6.80 27.85
C GLU A 5 -14.07 5.74 26.79
N LYS A 6 -13.26 6.10 25.80
CA LYS A 6 -12.78 5.20 24.76
C LYS A 6 -11.99 4.06 25.40
N ASP A 7 -11.01 4.35 26.24
CA ASP A 7 -10.18 3.33 26.89
C ASP A 7 -11.01 2.38 27.77
N ARG A 8 -12.05 2.89 28.43
CA ARG A 8 -12.98 2.05 29.22
C ARG A 8 -13.73 1.05 28.35
N VAL A 9 -14.38 1.53 27.28
CA VAL A 9 -15.15 0.67 26.36
C VAL A 9 -14.25 -0.40 25.74
N LEU A 10 -13.02 -0.03 25.39
CA LEU A 10 -12.04 -0.94 24.81
C LEU A 10 -11.60 -2.03 25.77
N ARG A 11 -11.39 -1.71 27.05
CA ARG A 11 -11.09 -2.71 28.10
C ARG A 11 -12.26 -3.66 28.29
N GLN A 12 -13.48 -3.13 28.41
CA GLN A 12 -14.69 -3.93 28.54
C GLN A 12 -14.87 -4.91 27.37
N PHE A 13 -14.59 -4.48 26.15
CA PHE A 13 -14.59 -5.37 24.98
C PHE A 13 -13.48 -6.42 25.03
N SER A 14 -12.27 -6.05 25.46
CA SER A 14 -11.15 -6.98 25.60
C SER A 14 -11.37 -8.03 26.70
N ASP A 15 -12.00 -7.63 27.81
CA ASP A 15 -12.26 -8.47 28.98
C ASP A 15 -13.50 -9.38 28.79
N GLY A 16 -14.26 -9.17 27.71
CA GLY A 16 -15.47 -9.93 27.39
C GLY A 16 -16.74 -9.40 28.07
N ASP A 17 -16.68 -8.23 28.72
CA ASP A 17 -17.86 -7.53 29.26
C ASP A 17 -18.77 -6.99 28.14
N LEU A 18 -18.22 -6.79 26.94
CA LEU A 18 -18.94 -6.41 25.73
C LEU A 18 -18.65 -7.40 24.61
N ASP A 19 -19.70 -7.94 24.00
CA ASP A 19 -19.57 -8.88 22.88
C ASP A 19 -19.32 -8.18 21.54
N VAL A 20 -19.73 -6.91 21.41
CA VAL A 20 -19.71 -6.16 20.14
C VAL A 20 -19.18 -4.75 20.34
N LEU A 21 -18.19 -4.39 19.52
CA LEU A 21 -17.62 -3.05 19.44
C LEU A 21 -17.90 -2.43 18.06
N VAL A 22 -18.63 -1.31 18.04
CA VAL A 22 -18.88 -0.53 16.81
C VAL A 22 -18.00 0.70 16.82
N THR A 23 -17.23 0.90 15.75
CA THR A 23 -16.29 2.02 15.64
C THR A 23 -16.17 2.53 14.21
N THR A 24 -15.71 3.77 14.05
CA THR A 24 -15.30 4.32 12.75
C THR A 24 -13.84 3.97 12.44
N ALA A 25 -13.49 3.97 11.15
CA ALA A 25 -12.16 3.61 10.67
C ALA A 25 -11.02 4.53 11.17
N VAL A 26 -11.34 5.76 11.59
CA VAL A 26 -10.38 6.72 12.15
C VAL A 26 -9.91 6.32 13.55
N VAL A 27 -10.53 5.30 14.16
CA VAL A 27 -10.04 4.72 15.40
C VAL A 27 -8.94 3.71 15.08
N GLU A 28 -7.74 4.27 14.97
CA GLU A 28 -6.43 3.59 14.87
C GLU A 28 -6.03 2.86 16.17
N VAL A 29 -7.02 2.25 16.83
CA VAL A 29 -6.91 1.47 18.07
C VAL A 29 -5.95 0.29 17.93
N GLY A 30 -4.66 0.41 18.26
CA GLY A 30 -3.69 -0.68 18.42
C GLY A 30 -4.07 -1.69 19.54
N ILE A 31 -5.28 -2.22 19.45
CA ILE A 31 -5.87 -3.15 20.40
C ILE A 31 -5.93 -4.47 19.68
N ASP A 32 -5.04 -5.32 20.09
CA ASP A 32 -5.07 -6.73 19.76
C ASP A 32 -6.04 -7.37 20.75
N VAL A 33 -7.19 -7.84 20.26
CA VAL A 33 -8.16 -8.58 21.07
C VAL A 33 -8.12 -10.03 20.58
N PRO A 34 -7.37 -10.92 21.24
CA PRO A 34 -7.20 -12.31 20.77
C PRO A 34 -8.52 -13.07 20.66
N ASN A 35 -9.52 -12.68 21.46
CA ASN A 35 -10.85 -13.28 21.49
C ASN A 35 -11.79 -12.76 20.39
N ALA A 36 -11.42 -11.70 19.66
CA ALA A 36 -12.25 -11.19 18.57
C ALA A 36 -12.15 -12.13 17.35
N THR A 37 -13.23 -12.87 17.11
CA THR A 37 -13.31 -13.86 16.01
C THR A 37 -13.99 -13.32 14.76
N ILE A 38 -14.69 -12.18 14.84
CA ILE A 38 -15.44 -11.60 13.72
C ILE A 38 -15.01 -10.15 13.50
N MET A 39 -14.58 -9.84 12.28
CA MET A 39 -14.41 -8.48 11.77
C MET A 39 -15.50 -8.22 10.73
N LEU A 40 -16.21 -7.10 10.84
CA LEU A 40 -17.20 -6.66 9.86
C LEU A 40 -16.87 -5.23 9.44
N ILE A 41 -16.61 -5.04 8.15
CA ILE A 41 -16.23 -3.75 7.57
C ILE A 41 -17.37 -3.28 6.67
N GLU A 42 -18.10 -2.27 7.14
CA GLU A 42 -19.14 -1.61 6.36
C GLU A 42 -18.55 -0.55 5.43
N GLY A 43 -18.97 -0.53 4.17
CA GLY A 43 -18.43 0.38 3.16
C GLY A 43 -16.99 0.04 2.78
N ALA A 44 -16.68 -1.26 2.69
CA ALA A 44 -15.33 -1.78 2.45
C ALA A 44 -14.68 -1.19 1.17
N GLU A 45 -15.48 -0.84 0.16
CA GLU A 45 -15.06 -0.23 -1.11
C GLU A 45 -14.35 1.12 -0.94
N ARG A 46 -14.59 1.80 0.19
CA ARG A 46 -14.03 3.12 0.51
C ARG A 46 -12.60 3.06 1.03
N PHE A 47 -12.10 1.87 1.34
CA PHE A 47 -10.77 1.66 1.89
C PHE A 47 -9.81 1.08 0.84
N GLY A 48 -8.53 1.41 0.98
CA GLY A 48 -7.46 0.79 0.20
C GLY A 48 -7.13 -0.61 0.70
N LEU A 49 -6.48 -1.45 -0.13
CA LEU A 49 -6.11 -2.83 0.26
C LEU A 49 -5.28 -2.88 1.52
N ALA A 50 -4.30 -1.98 1.67
CA ALA A 50 -3.44 -1.93 2.85
C ALA A 50 -4.24 -1.69 4.14
N GLN A 51 -5.23 -0.80 4.12
CA GLN A 51 -6.08 -0.53 5.29
C GLN A 51 -6.98 -1.73 5.62
N LEU A 52 -7.60 -2.33 4.60
CA LEU A 52 -8.42 -3.52 4.77
C LEU A 52 -7.60 -4.70 5.32
N HIS A 53 -6.37 -4.88 4.84
CA HIS A 53 -5.42 -5.87 5.34
C HIS A 53 -5.08 -5.64 6.82
N GLN A 54 -4.83 -4.39 7.20
CA GLN A 54 -4.59 -4.02 8.60
C GLN A 54 -5.81 -4.28 9.49
N PHE A 55 -7.03 -3.96 9.03
CA PHE A 55 -8.26 -4.26 9.77
C PHE A 55 -8.45 -5.77 9.94
N ARG A 56 -8.29 -6.55 8.86
CA ARG A 56 -8.35 -8.01 8.90
C ARG A 56 -7.36 -8.60 9.92
N GLY A 57 -6.15 -8.04 10.01
CA GLY A 57 -5.10 -8.48 10.94
C GLY A 57 -5.36 -8.20 12.43
N ARG A 58 -6.46 -7.51 12.78
CA ARG A 58 -6.90 -7.29 14.17
C ARG A 58 -7.72 -8.45 14.74
N VAL A 59 -8.13 -9.41 13.91
CA VAL A 59 -8.83 -10.64 14.32
C VAL A 59 -8.01 -11.87 13.91
N GLY A 60 -8.32 -13.03 14.49
CA GLY A 60 -7.64 -14.29 14.10
C GLY A 60 -6.28 -14.53 14.73
N ARG A 61 -6.03 -13.96 15.91
CA ARG A 61 -4.79 -14.19 16.69
C ARG A 61 -4.96 -15.21 17.82
N GLY A 62 -6.19 -15.62 18.12
CA GLY A 62 -6.49 -16.73 19.03
C GLY A 62 -6.57 -18.08 18.31
N GLU A 63 -6.89 -19.13 19.07
CA GLU A 63 -7.03 -20.50 18.54
C GLU A 63 -8.35 -20.71 17.77
N HIS A 64 -9.30 -19.78 17.89
CA HIS A 64 -10.59 -19.87 17.26
C HIS A 64 -10.58 -19.40 15.81
N ARG A 65 -11.29 -20.15 14.95
CA ARG A 65 -11.50 -19.78 13.56
C ARG A 65 -12.15 -18.41 13.49
N SER A 66 -11.52 -17.51 12.73
CA SER A 66 -11.96 -16.13 12.60
C SER A 66 -12.43 -15.81 11.19
N TYR A 67 -13.32 -14.83 11.08
CA TYR A 67 -13.98 -14.43 9.84
C TYR A 67 -13.89 -12.91 9.67
N CYS A 68 -13.66 -12.46 8.44
CA CYS A 68 -13.69 -11.06 8.07
C CYS A 68 -14.72 -10.86 6.96
N PHE A 69 -15.77 -10.10 7.25
CA PHE A 69 -16.86 -9.79 6.33
C PHE A 69 -16.64 -8.40 5.73
N LEU A 70 -16.65 -8.32 4.41
CA LEU A 70 -16.50 -7.08 3.64
C LEU A 70 -17.88 -6.73 3.08
N LEU A 71 -18.52 -5.69 3.60
CA LEU A 71 -19.79 -5.20 3.08
C LEU A 71 -19.54 -4.03 2.15
N SER A 72 -19.89 -4.21 0.87
CA SER A 72 -19.86 -3.13 -0.12
C SER A 72 -21.26 -2.63 -0.42
N SER A 73 -21.43 -1.30 -0.38
CA SER A 73 -22.65 -0.65 -0.87
C SER A 73 -22.62 -0.42 -2.38
N ASP A 74 -21.42 -0.39 -2.97
CA ASP A 74 -21.20 -0.26 -4.40
C ASP A 74 -21.11 -1.64 -5.06
N THR A 75 -22.15 -1.98 -5.83
CA THR A 75 -22.23 -3.22 -6.60
C THR A 75 -21.87 -3.07 -8.07
N GLN A 76 -21.52 -1.86 -8.52
CA GLN A 76 -21.29 -1.55 -9.93
C GLN A 76 -19.80 -1.35 -10.25
N SER A 77 -19.02 -0.85 -9.29
CA SER A 77 -17.58 -0.63 -9.48
C SER A 77 -16.80 -1.94 -9.62
N VAL A 78 -16.34 -2.22 -10.84
CA VAL A 78 -15.48 -3.39 -11.16
C VAL A 78 -14.17 -3.31 -10.37
N ALA A 79 -13.53 -2.13 -10.34
CA ALA A 79 -12.28 -1.93 -9.62
C ALA A 79 -12.41 -2.17 -8.11
N ALA A 80 -13.54 -1.77 -7.50
CA ALA A 80 -13.79 -2.08 -6.09
C ALA A 80 -13.99 -3.58 -5.87
N LYS A 81 -14.73 -4.27 -6.76
CA LYS A 81 -14.91 -5.74 -6.68
C LYS A 81 -13.59 -6.49 -6.82
N GLU A 82 -12.76 -6.14 -7.79
CA GLU A 82 -11.44 -6.74 -7.96
C GLU A 82 -10.57 -6.55 -6.73
N ARG A 83 -10.58 -5.35 -6.16
CA ARG A 83 -9.87 -5.03 -4.92
C ARG A 83 -10.35 -5.87 -3.74
N LEU A 84 -11.66 -5.92 -3.50
CA LEU A 84 -12.22 -6.69 -2.38
C LEU A 84 -11.97 -8.20 -2.57
N SER A 85 -12.10 -8.70 -3.80
CA SER A 85 -11.79 -10.08 -4.16
C SER A 85 -10.33 -10.44 -3.87
N ALA A 86 -9.38 -9.56 -4.15
CA ALA A 86 -7.97 -9.79 -3.81
C ALA A 86 -7.77 -10.04 -2.30
N LEU A 87 -8.49 -9.31 -1.45
CA LEU A 87 -8.43 -9.49 0.01
C LEU A 87 -9.01 -10.84 0.47
N GLU A 88 -9.94 -11.42 -0.29
CA GLU A 88 -10.51 -12.75 -0.01
C GLU A 88 -9.57 -13.89 -0.41
N HIS A 89 -8.80 -13.70 -1.49
CA HIS A 89 -7.98 -14.77 -2.07
C HIS A 89 -6.59 -14.90 -1.46
N THR A 90 -6.02 -13.81 -0.94
CA THR A 90 -4.67 -13.85 -0.36
C THR A 90 -4.56 -13.18 1.01
N ASN A 91 -3.71 -13.79 1.83
CA ASN A 91 -3.28 -13.23 3.11
C ASN A 91 -1.92 -12.54 3.05
N ASP A 92 -1.19 -12.64 1.94
CA ASP A 92 0.15 -12.07 1.80
C ASP A 92 0.07 -10.55 1.57
N GLY A 93 0.64 -9.79 2.50
CA GLY A 93 0.69 -8.33 2.41
C GLY A 93 1.47 -7.82 1.21
N PHE A 94 2.48 -8.56 0.72
CA PHE A 94 3.24 -8.20 -0.47
C PHE A 94 2.40 -8.37 -1.73
N GLU A 95 1.70 -9.51 -1.88
CA GLU A 95 0.82 -9.76 -3.02
C GLU A 95 -0.32 -8.72 -3.08
N LEU A 96 -0.92 -8.39 -1.92
CA LEU A 96 -1.92 -7.33 -1.84
C LEU A 96 -1.37 -5.96 -2.24
N ALA A 97 -0.12 -5.66 -1.89
CA ALA A 97 0.53 -4.41 -2.29
C ALA A 97 0.78 -4.35 -3.81
N GLU A 98 1.17 -5.47 -4.43
CA GLU A 98 1.32 -5.57 -5.89
C GLU A 98 -0.03 -5.39 -6.61
N ILE A 99 -1.10 -6.00 -6.11
CA ILE A 99 -2.45 -5.83 -6.66
C ILE A 99 -2.93 -4.38 -6.50
N ASP A 100 -2.71 -3.76 -5.34
CA ASP A 100 -3.08 -2.35 -5.11
C ASP A 100 -2.34 -1.43 -6.11
N LEU A 101 -1.05 -1.69 -6.37
CA LEU A 101 -0.26 -0.97 -7.36
C LEU A 101 -0.80 -1.15 -8.79
N GLN A 102 -1.18 -2.38 -9.16
CA GLN A 102 -1.77 -2.67 -10.47
C GLN A 102 -3.12 -1.95 -10.66
N LEU A 103 -3.99 -1.99 -9.65
CA LEU A 103 -5.32 -1.38 -9.70
C LEU A 103 -5.28 0.16 -9.70
N ARG A 104 -4.33 0.78 -9.01
CA ARG A 104 -4.12 2.24 -9.04
C ARG A 104 -3.37 2.72 -10.28
N GLY A 105 -2.57 1.84 -10.86
CA GLY A 105 -1.61 2.18 -11.90
C GLY A 105 -0.36 2.89 -11.35
N PRO A 106 0.73 2.90 -12.11
CA PRO A 106 2.04 3.41 -11.67
C PRO A 106 2.10 4.93 -11.40
N GLY A 107 1.06 5.68 -11.76
CA GLY A 107 1.01 7.14 -11.62
C GLY A 107 0.71 7.65 -10.21
N ASP A 108 0.25 6.80 -9.30
CA ASP A 108 -0.22 7.20 -7.95
C ASP A 108 0.77 6.83 -6.82
N PHE A 109 1.79 5.99 -7.10
CA PHE A 109 2.75 5.48 -6.10
C PHE A 109 3.70 6.56 -5.55
N PHE A 110 3.95 7.62 -6.31
CA PHE A 110 4.88 8.69 -5.92
C PHE A 110 4.21 9.90 -5.25
N GLY A 111 2.89 9.85 -5.02
CA GLY A 111 2.14 10.94 -4.44
C GLY A 111 2.10 12.15 -5.38
N THR A 112 0.91 12.47 -5.90
CA THR A 112 0.68 13.43 -6.99
C THR A 112 1.11 12.85 -8.35
N ARG A 113 0.33 13.01 -9.41
CA ARG A 113 0.67 13.92 -10.53
C ARG A 113 2.06 14.58 -10.42
N GLN A 114 3.13 13.81 -10.27
CA GLN A 114 4.47 14.29 -10.50
C GLN A 114 4.63 14.39 -12.02
N SER A 115 4.29 15.56 -12.53
CA SER A 115 4.55 16.04 -13.89
C SER A 115 6.04 15.97 -14.30
N GLY A 116 6.92 15.46 -13.43
CA GLY A 116 8.38 15.54 -13.56
C GLY A 116 9.11 14.21 -13.78
N LEU A 117 8.50 13.05 -13.54
CA LEU A 117 9.11 11.79 -13.94
C LEU A 117 8.77 11.51 -15.41
N PRO A 118 9.75 11.36 -16.31
CA PRO A 118 9.48 10.97 -17.68
C PRO A 118 8.75 9.63 -17.66
N SER A 119 7.65 9.53 -18.39
CA SER A 119 7.04 8.23 -18.65
C SER A 119 8.09 7.32 -19.30
N LEU A 120 8.34 6.17 -18.67
CA LEU A 120 9.21 5.15 -19.24
C LEU A 120 8.59 4.70 -20.57
N ARG A 121 9.29 4.95 -21.69
CA ARG A 121 8.76 4.69 -23.03
C ARG A 121 8.64 3.21 -23.38
N MET A 122 9.43 2.36 -22.73
CA MET A 122 9.53 0.91 -23.05
C MET A 122 9.55 0.00 -21.84
N ALA A 123 9.59 0.54 -20.62
CA ALA A 123 9.60 -0.24 -19.40
C ALA A 123 8.35 0.09 -18.59
N GLN A 124 7.71 -0.94 -18.04
CA GLN A 124 6.71 -0.75 -17.01
C GLN A 124 7.41 -0.93 -15.66
N PHE A 125 7.11 -0.08 -14.68
CA PHE A 125 7.63 -0.24 -13.31
C PHE A 125 7.14 -1.54 -12.63
N SER A 126 6.23 -2.28 -13.27
CA SER A 126 5.84 -3.64 -12.87
C SER A 126 6.89 -4.71 -13.22
N ASP A 127 7.87 -4.42 -14.09
CA ASP A 127 8.95 -5.34 -14.41
C ASP A 127 10.04 -5.30 -13.33
N ARG A 128 9.78 -6.05 -12.26
CA ARG A 128 10.64 -6.13 -11.08
C ARG A 128 12.06 -6.60 -11.40
N ALA A 129 12.20 -7.57 -12.29
CA ALA A 129 13.50 -8.10 -12.70
C ALA A 129 14.33 -7.03 -13.45
N LEU A 130 13.68 -6.26 -14.33
CA LEU A 130 14.32 -5.15 -15.02
C LEU A 130 14.73 -4.03 -14.06
N LEU A 131 13.88 -3.70 -13.08
CA LEU A 131 14.18 -2.67 -12.08
C LEU A 131 15.34 -3.07 -11.16
N GLU A 132 15.37 -4.32 -10.70
CA GLU A 132 16.48 -4.86 -9.91
C GLU A 132 17.78 -4.81 -10.71
N SER A 133 17.76 -5.28 -11.96
CA SER A 133 18.92 -5.24 -12.87
C SER A 133 19.42 -3.81 -13.11
N ALA A 134 18.51 -2.87 -13.34
CA ALA A 134 18.85 -1.46 -13.54
C ALA A 134 19.45 -0.83 -12.28
N ARG A 135 18.93 -1.15 -11.09
CA ARG A 135 19.46 -0.67 -9.81
C ARG A 135 20.86 -1.21 -9.53
N GLU A 136 21.09 -2.49 -9.78
CA GLU A 136 22.41 -3.10 -9.61
C GLU A 136 23.44 -2.45 -10.53
N LEU A 137 23.08 -2.24 -11.80
CA LEU A 137 23.94 -1.58 -12.77
C LEU A 137 24.24 -0.13 -12.36
N ALA A 138 23.22 0.63 -11.97
CA ALA A 138 23.38 2.00 -11.51
C ALA A 138 24.29 2.10 -10.27
N THR A 139 24.15 1.16 -9.32
CA THR A 139 25.00 1.11 -8.11
C THR A 139 26.46 0.83 -8.46
N ARG A 140 26.70 -0.09 -9.40
CA ARG A 140 28.04 -0.43 -9.88
C ARG A 140 28.69 0.77 -10.56
N ILE A 141 28.00 1.38 -11.52
CA ILE A 141 28.48 2.56 -12.24
C ILE A 141 28.74 3.72 -11.27
N ALA A 142 27.86 3.95 -10.31
CA ALA A 142 28.05 5.01 -9.31
C ALA A 142 29.30 4.78 -8.42
N SER A 143 29.75 3.54 -8.27
CA SER A 143 30.97 3.20 -7.54
C SER A 143 32.24 3.29 -8.39
N GLU A 144 32.16 2.90 -9.66
CA GLU A 144 33.30 2.83 -10.58
C GLU A 144 33.57 4.16 -11.30
N ASP A 145 32.50 4.87 -11.65
CA ASP A 145 32.53 6.16 -12.34
C ASP A 145 31.43 7.10 -11.80
N PRO A 146 31.63 7.66 -10.59
CA PRO A 146 30.63 8.48 -9.92
C PRO A 146 30.24 9.75 -10.69
N LYS A 147 31.11 10.20 -11.60
CA LYS A 147 30.93 11.42 -12.39
C LYS A 147 30.49 11.15 -13.83
N LEU A 148 30.37 9.88 -14.23
CA LEU A 148 30.03 9.47 -15.59
C LEU A 148 31.01 10.04 -16.64
N GLU A 149 32.30 10.09 -16.30
CA GLU A 149 33.38 10.62 -17.15
C GLU A 149 33.92 9.58 -18.16
N ALA A 150 33.67 8.29 -17.94
CA ALA A 150 34.12 7.24 -18.83
C ALA A 150 33.46 7.36 -20.22
N PRO A 151 34.19 7.10 -21.33
CA PRO A 151 33.65 7.20 -22.68
C PRO A 151 32.39 6.36 -22.91
N GLU A 152 32.36 5.16 -22.32
CA GLU A 152 31.22 4.23 -22.35
C GLU A 152 29.97 4.75 -21.63
N HIS A 153 30.12 5.66 -20.66
CA HIS A 153 29.02 6.25 -19.90
C HIS A 153 28.51 7.58 -20.48
N SER A 154 29.12 8.10 -21.55
CA SER A 154 28.77 9.39 -22.17
C SER A 154 27.28 9.54 -22.51
N ALA A 155 26.65 8.50 -23.05
CA ALA A 155 25.23 8.50 -23.36
C ALA A 155 24.35 8.54 -22.11
N LEU A 156 24.77 7.83 -21.04
CA LEU A 156 24.10 7.83 -19.75
C LEU A 156 24.24 9.19 -19.07
N ALA A 157 25.43 9.79 -19.09
CA ALA A 157 25.70 11.14 -18.58
C ALA A 157 24.76 12.17 -19.21
N ALA A 158 24.61 12.12 -20.53
CA ALA A 158 23.70 13.00 -21.26
C ALA A 158 22.23 12.78 -20.86
N GLN A 159 21.81 11.56 -20.56
CA GLN A 159 20.44 11.30 -20.06
C GLN A 159 20.24 11.78 -18.62
N VAL A 160 21.21 11.56 -17.74
CA VAL A 160 21.14 12.02 -16.34
C VAL A 160 21.06 13.54 -16.30
N ALA A 161 21.87 14.25 -17.09
CA ALA A 161 21.81 15.71 -17.20
C ALA A 161 20.41 16.19 -17.64
N ARG A 162 19.85 15.60 -18.70
CA ARG A 162 18.48 15.91 -19.17
C ARG A 162 17.41 15.64 -18.11
N PHE A 163 17.58 14.58 -17.32
CA PHE A 163 16.65 14.22 -16.25
C PHE A 163 16.69 15.24 -15.11
N VAL A 164 17.89 15.64 -14.67
CA VAL A 164 18.09 16.64 -13.62
C VAL A 164 17.52 17.99 -14.03
N GLU A 165 17.76 18.44 -15.26
CA GLU A 165 17.18 19.69 -15.79
C GLU A 165 15.65 19.68 -15.77
N ARG A 166 15.02 18.56 -16.17
CA ARG A 166 13.57 18.42 -16.14
C ARG A 166 13.01 18.36 -14.72
N ALA A 167 13.68 17.65 -13.81
CA ALA A 167 13.27 17.58 -12.42
C ALA A 167 13.35 18.95 -11.73
N ALA A 168 14.39 19.74 -12.04
CA ALA A 168 14.51 21.11 -11.56
C ALA A 168 13.41 22.02 -12.12
N ALA A 169 13.08 21.90 -13.41
CA ALA A 169 12.03 22.71 -14.06
C ALA A 169 10.59 22.41 -13.59
N VAL A 170 10.37 21.33 -12.84
CA VAL A 170 9.06 20.96 -12.27
C VAL A 170 8.93 21.41 -10.81
N ALA A 171 10.03 21.85 -10.18
CA ALA A 171 10.07 22.32 -8.80
C ALA A 171 9.84 23.85 -8.66
N ASP A 172 9.87 24.60 -9.76
CA ASP A 172 9.45 26.01 -9.88
C ASP A 172 8.00 26.13 -10.37
#